data_AF-A0A8J7XVD8-F1
#
_entry.id   AF-A0A8J7XVD8-F1
#
_cell.length_a   1.000
_cell.length_b   1.000
_cell.length_c   1.000
_cell.angle_alpha   90.00
_cell.angle_beta   90.00
_cell.angle_gamma   90.00
#
_symmetry.space_group_name_H-M   'P 1'
#
loop_
_entity.id
_entity.type
_entity.pdbx_description
1 polymer ?
#
loop_
_entity_poly.entity_id
_entity_poly.type
_entity_poly.pdbx_seq_one_letter_code
_entity_poly.pdbx_strand_id
1 'polypeptide(L)'
;QDLYQEAEDTLMLNASVIGYYSGSHSLALVKGTTLVELQTEKVIVATGASEKMLLFENNDLPGVYGAGAVQTLMNVYGIKPGHNMLMVGAGNVGLIVSYQLLQAGVNVEAVVEAMPHIGGYHVHAAKIRRCGVPIYTSTSIQKALGEEYVTGAVTISLDENWNPIRGTEKEYTVDTICLAVGLSPSVELFHQAGCRLAYIPELGGNTPVHNQNMETTLPGVYAAGDAAGIGEANTAMMEGKIAALSCINTLELSTDETVKELEESFRELHLLRSGTFGERARQGKEKVFTLWREHHE
;
A
#
# COMPACT_ATOMS: atom_id res chain seq x y z
N GLN A 1 -8.95 5.33 21.55
CA GLN A 1 -8.06 5.58 22.71
C GLN A 1 -8.10 4.40 23.68
N ASP A 2 -9.20 3.63 23.75
CA ASP A 2 -9.35 2.50 24.70
C ASP A 2 -8.55 1.23 24.37
N LEU A 3 -8.36 0.86 23.10
CA LEU A 3 -7.62 -0.36 22.71
C LEU A 3 -6.15 -0.39 23.19
N TYR A 4 -5.51 0.78 23.33
CA TYR A 4 -4.13 0.87 23.80
C TYR A 4 -4.01 0.65 25.31
N GLN A 5 -5.05 1.01 26.08
CA GLN A 5 -5.07 0.80 27.52
C GLN A 5 -5.39 -0.65 27.88
N GLU A 6 -6.25 -1.31 27.10
CA GLU A 6 -6.58 -2.73 27.32
C GLU A 6 -5.44 -3.69 26.93
N ALA A 7 -4.54 -3.27 26.04
CA ALA A 7 -3.41 -4.06 25.56
C ALA A 7 -2.05 -3.59 26.13
N GLU A 8 -2.04 -2.75 27.16
CA GLU A 8 -0.83 -2.04 27.62
C GLU A 8 0.31 -3.01 28.01
N ASP A 9 -0.02 -4.19 28.55
CA ASP A 9 0.95 -5.22 28.94
C ASP A 9 1.44 -6.11 27.77
N THR A 10 0.77 -6.09 26.61
CA THR A 10 1.06 -6.96 25.46
C THR A 10 1.46 -6.19 24.19
N LEU A 11 1.31 -4.87 24.18
CA LEU A 11 1.64 -4.01 23.06
C LEU A 11 3.05 -3.43 23.18
N MET A 12 3.93 -3.83 22.25
CA MET A 12 5.30 -3.31 22.17
C MET A 12 5.47 -2.29 21.04
N LEU A 13 5.23 -1.01 21.33
CA LEU A 13 5.57 0.09 20.41
C LEU A 13 7.09 0.31 20.33
N ASN A 14 7.54 0.95 19.24
CA ASN A 14 8.97 1.18 18.95
C ASN A 14 9.81 -0.11 18.98
N ALA A 15 9.20 -1.21 18.56
CA ALA A 15 9.84 -2.50 18.40
C ALA A 15 9.75 -2.93 16.93
N SER A 16 10.85 -3.43 16.37
CA SER A 16 10.91 -3.92 15.00
C SER A 16 11.22 -5.41 15.01
N VAL A 17 10.34 -6.22 14.43
CA VAL A 17 10.64 -7.61 14.12
C VAL A 17 11.64 -7.62 12.96
N ILE A 18 12.86 -8.09 13.20
CA ILE A 18 13.95 -8.09 12.21
C ILE A 18 14.24 -9.47 11.65
N GLY A 19 13.76 -10.52 12.32
CA GLY A 19 14.07 -11.91 12.00
C GLY A 19 12.89 -12.83 12.26
N TYR A 20 12.68 -13.77 11.35
CA TYR A 20 11.82 -14.93 11.52
C TYR A 20 12.66 -16.20 11.31
N TYR A 21 12.59 -17.13 12.25
CA TYR A 21 13.32 -18.40 12.21
C TYR A 21 12.35 -19.60 12.22
N SER A 22 12.54 -20.49 11.25
CA SER A 22 11.67 -21.64 11.02
C SER A 22 11.85 -22.75 12.07
N GLY A 23 10.81 -23.57 12.26
CA GLY A 23 10.78 -24.71 13.17
C GLY A 23 9.89 -24.51 14.41
N SER A 24 9.79 -23.28 14.94
CA SER A 24 9.03 -23.00 16.17
C SER A 24 8.38 -21.60 16.22
N HIS A 25 8.15 -20.95 15.08
CA HIS A 25 7.73 -19.55 14.97
C HIS A 25 8.54 -18.62 15.91
N SER A 26 9.88 -18.74 15.88
CA SER A 26 10.76 -17.86 16.66
C SER A 26 11.00 -16.55 15.90
N LEU A 27 10.86 -15.43 16.59
CA LEU A 27 10.99 -14.07 16.08
C LEU A 27 12.13 -13.36 16.82
N ALA A 28 12.95 -12.62 16.10
CA ALA A 28 13.90 -11.68 16.67
C ALA A 28 13.34 -10.25 16.54
N LEU A 29 13.28 -9.54 17.66
CA LEU A 29 12.78 -8.18 17.74
C LEU A 29 13.84 -7.26 18.32
N VAL A 30 13.95 -6.05 17.79
CA VAL A 30 14.78 -4.98 18.37
C VAL A 30 13.87 -3.92 18.97
N LYS A 31 14.09 -3.60 20.25
CA LYS A 31 13.43 -2.49 20.96
C LYS A 31 14.49 -1.60 21.60
N GLY A 32 14.68 -0.41 21.06
CA GLY A 32 15.82 0.44 21.42
C GLY A 32 17.14 -0.23 21.08
N THR A 33 17.94 -0.58 22.08
CA THR A 33 19.21 -1.32 21.92
C THR A 33 19.11 -2.78 22.34
N THR A 34 17.93 -3.25 22.72
CA THR A 34 17.71 -4.61 23.22
C THR A 34 17.25 -5.51 22.10
N LEU A 35 17.91 -6.66 21.95
CA LEU A 35 17.44 -7.79 21.15
C LEU A 35 16.59 -8.69 22.03
N VAL A 36 15.37 -8.99 21.58
CA VAL A 36 14.41 -9.89 22.24
C VAL A 36 14.10 -11.03 21.29
N GLU A 37 14.21 -12.26 21.79
CA GLU A 37 13.69 -13.44 21.11
C GLU A 37 12.28 -13.72 21.63
N LEU A 38 11.33 -13.97 20.72
CA LEU A 38 9.96 -14.33 21.05
C LEU A 38 9.57 -15.59 20.31
N GLN A 39 9.07 -16.57 21.06
CA GLN A 39 8.50 -17.79 20.51
C GLN A 39 6.98 -17.75 20.66
N THR A 40 6.25 -18.16 19.63
CA THR A 40 4.78 -18.17 19.61
C THR A 40 4.26 -19.41 18.92
N GLU A 41 2.97 -19.71 19.09
CA GLU A 41 2.30 -20.78 18.36
C GLU A 41 1.80 -20.31 16.99
N LYS A 42 1.47 -19.03 16.88
CA LYS A 42 0.84 -18.42 15.70
C LYS A 42 1.37 -17.01 15.47
N VAL A 43 1.46 -16.59 14.21
CA VAL A 43 1.94 -15.26 13.81
C VAL A 43 0.97 -14.65 12.79
N ILE A 44 0.52 -13.42 13.04
CA ILE A 44 -0.18 -12.62 12.04
C ILE A 44 0.77 -11.52 11.58
N VAL A 45 1.10 -11.54 10.29
CA VAL A 45 1.96 -10.53 9.67
C VAL A 45 1.07 -9.50 8.98
N ALA A 46 1.06 -8.28 9.54
CA ALA A 46 0.31 -7.12 9.06
C ALA A 46 1.25 -5.92 8.80
N THR A 47 2.40 -6.19 8.18
CA THR A 47 3.50 -5.24 7.94
C THR A 47 3.19 -4.15 6.90
N GLY A 48 2.01 -4.19 6.29
CA GLY A 48 1.58 -3.23 5.28
C GLY A 48 2.35 -3.36 3.96
N ALA A 49 2.65 -2.21 3.37
CA ALA A 49 3.29 -2.10 2.06
C ALA A 49 4.19 -0.88 1.99
N SER A 50 5.14 -0.91 1.06
CA SER A 50 6.03 0.22 0.75
C SER A 50 5.66 0.88 -0.58
N GLU A 51 5.99 2.15 -0.70
CA GLU A 51 5.77 2.91 -1.93
C GLU A 51 6.66 2.42 -3.08
N LYS A 52 6.12 2.44 -4.30
CA LYS A 52 6.93 2.25 -5.51
C LYS A 52 7.53 3.57 -5.94
N MET A 53 8.82 3.54 -6.28
CA MET A 53 9.50 4.66 -6.91
C MET A 53 9.54 4.46 -8.42
N LEU A 54 9.30 5.53 -9.17
CA LEU A 54 9.44 5.55 -10.61
C LEU A 54 10.88 5.92 -10.97
N LEU A 55 11.45 5.23 -11.96
CA LEU A 55 12.77 5.57 -12.50
C LEU A 55 12.63 6.65 -13.58
N PHE A 56 13.28 7.78 -13.36
CA PHE A 56 13.40 8.88 -14.31
C PHE A 56 14.68 9.68 -13.99
N GLU A 57 15.13 10.52 -14.92
CA GLU A 57 16.35 11.31 -14.71
C GLU A 57 16.17 12.28 -13.53
N ASN A 58 17.15 12.29 -12.62
CA ASN A 58 17.16 13.08 -11.39
C ASN A 58 16.03 12.75 -10.40
N ASN A 59 15.56 11.49 -10.35
CA ASN A 59 14.53 11.05 -9.42
C ASN A 59 14.98 10.96 -7.95
N ASP A 60 16.26 11.20 -7.68
CA ASP A 60 16.91 11.21 -6.38
C ASP A 60 17.07 12.62 -5.78
N LEU A 61 16.73 13.67 -6.52
CA LEU A 61 16.82 15.04 -6.04
C LEU A 61 15.93 15.28 -4.80
N PRO A 62 16.43 15.99 -3.76
CA PRO A 62 15.60 16.53 -2.70
C PRO A 62 14.41 17.32 -3.27
N GLY A 63 13.20 16.98 -2.82
CA GLY A 63 11.94 17.49 -3.40
C GLY A 63 11.17 16.44 -4.21
N VAL A 64 11.77 15.28 -4.51
CA VAL A 64 11.02 14.10 -4.97
C VAL A 64 10.58 13.29 -3.75
N TYR A 65 9.27 13.08 -3.61
CA TYR A 65 8.68 12.31 -2.51
C TYR A 65 7.73 11.22 -3.02
N GLY A 66 7.57 10.17 -2.22
CA GLY A 66 6.39 9.32 -2.27
C GLY A 66 5.16 10.03 -1.66
N ALA A 67 3.97 9.61 -2.09
CA ALA A 67 2.71 10.09 -1.55
C ALA A 67 2.55 9.86 -0.04
N GLY A 68 3.01 8.72 0.48
CA GLY A 68 3.03 8.39 1.90
C GLY A 68 3.94 9.31 2.69
N ALA A 69 5.13 9.63 2.17
CA ALA A 69 6.02 10.63 2.75
C ALA A 69 5.36 12.03 2.81
N VAL A 70 4.72 12.45 1.71
CA VAL A 70 3.94 13.71 1.66
C VAL A 70 2.82 13.73 2.69
N GLN A 71 2.04 12.65 2.79
CA GLN A 71 0.98 12.54 3.79
C GLN A 71 1.52 12.55 5.22
N THR A 72 2.67 11.92 5.46
CA THR A 72 3.31 11.92 6.78
C THR A 72 3.72 13.33 7.18
N LEU A 73 4.38 14.07 6.29
CA LEU A 73 4.76 15.46 6.54
C LEU A 73 3.53 16.32 6.89
N MET A 74 2.48 16.26 6.07
CA MET A 74 1.30 17.12 6.26
C MET A 74 0.42 16.68 7.42
N ASN A 75 0.02 15.41 7.47
CA ASN A 75 -1.04 14.94 8.35
C ASN A 75 -0.53 14.57 9.74
N VAL A 76 0.72 14.12 9.85
CA VAL A 76 1.32 13.73 11.15
C VAL A 76 2.13 14.89 11.73
N TYR A 77 2.97 15.53 10.92
CA TYR A 77 3.88 16.57 11.41
C TYR A 77 3.39 18.01 11.19
N GLY A 78 2.33 18.23 10.41
CA GLY A 78 1.84 19.58 10.09
C GLY A 78 2.80 20.40 9.24
N ILE A 79 3.71 19.74 8.52
CA ILE A 79 4.74 20.37 7.68
C ILE A 79 4.29 20.36 6.23
N LYS A 80 4.40 21.50 5.54
CA LYS A 80 4.21 21.55 4.09
C LYS A 80 5.40 20.89 3.39
N PRO A 81 5.19 19.92 2.49
CA PRO A 81 6.28 19.25 1.76
C PRO A 81 6.95 20.15 0.72
N GLY A 82 6.27 21.22 0.30
CA GLY A 82 6.70 22.22 -0.68
C GLY A 82 5.60 23.24 -0.94
N HIS A 83 5.79 24.13 -1.93
CA HIS A 83 4.82 25.16 -2.28
C HIS A 83 4.13 24.92 -3.62
N ASN A 84 4.84 24.37 -4.60
CA ASN A 84 4.35 24.14 -5.96
C ASN A 84 4.69 22.70 -6.38
N MET A 85 3.66 21.88 -6.56
CA MET A 85 3.84 20.45 -6.73
C MET A 85 3.33 19.92 -8.07
N LEU A 86 4.11 19.02 -8.66
CA LEU A 86 3.63 18.10 -9.69
C LEU A 86 3.26 16.75 -9.05
N MET A 87 2.03 16.29 -9.25
CA MET A 87 1.60 14.95 -8.84
C MET A 87 1.75 13.97 -10.02
N VAL A 88 2.41 12.84 -9.78
CA VAL A 88 2.58 11.75 -10.75
C VAL A 88 1.78 10.54 -10.28
N GLY A 89 0.66 10.29 -10.95
CA GLY A 89 -0.31 9.23 -10.66
C GLY A 89 -1.70 9.80 -10.38
N ALA A 90 -2.72 9.33 -11.09
CA ALA A 90 -4.13 9.66 -10.87
C ALA A 90 -4.95 8.45 -10.37
N GLY A 91 -4.30 7.53 -9.67
CA GLY A 91 -4.97 6.55 -8.81
C GLY A 91 -5.61 7.20 -7.59
N ASN A 92 -6.31 6.41 -6.77
CA ASN A 92 -7.00 6.91 -5.56
C ASN A 92 -6.07 7.73 -4.65
N VAL A 93 -4.87 7.22 -4.38
CA VAL A 93 -3.87 7.92 -3.56
C VAL A 93 -3.49 9.26 -4.18
N GLY A 94 -3.06 9.28 -5.44
CA GLY A 94 -2.63 10.53 -6.10
C GLY A 94 -3.72 11.59 -6.13
N LEU A 95 -4.97 11.20 -6.36
CA LEU A 95 -6.10 12.13 -6.32
C LEU A 95 -6.38 12.65 -4.89
N ILE A 96 -6.49 11.75 -3.91
CA ILE A 96 -6.78 12.14 -2.52
C ILE A 96 -5.67 13.02 -1.95
N VAL A 97 -4.41 12.66 -2.19
CA VAL A 97 -3.24 13.42 -1.72
C VAL A 97 -3.16 14.79 -2.40
N SER A 98 -3.43 14.87 -3.70
CA SER A 98 -3.53 16.17 -4.40
C SER A 98 -4.58 17.08 -3.77
N TYR A 99 -5.73 16.53 -3.37
CA TYR A 99 -6.75 17.33 -2.69
C TYR A 99 -6.32 17.75 -1.28
N GLN A 100 -5.64 16.88 -0.52
CA GLN A 100 -5.07 17.22 0.79
C GLN A 100 -4.02 18.34 0.69
N LEU A 101 -3.17 18.30 -0.34
CA LEU A 101 -2.19 19.35 -0.63
C LEU A 101 -2.85 20.71 -0.86
N LEU A 102 -3.92 20.75 -1.66
CA LEU A 102 -4.70 21.97 -1.86
C LEU A 102 -5.30 22.50 -0.54
N GLN A 103 -5.79 21.61 0.33
CA GLN A 103 -6.31 21.99 1.65
C GLN A 103 -5.20 22.51 2.58
N ALA A 104 -3.98 22.00 2.44
CA ALA A 104 -2.80 22.50 3.13
C ALA A 104 -2.26 23.83 2.52
N GLY A 105 -2.91 24.34 1.46
CA GLY A 105 -2.47 25.55 0.76
C GLY A 105 -1.15 25.36 0.01
N VAL A 106 -0.90 24.15 -0.50
CA VAL A 106 0.12 23.86 -1.50
C VAL A 106 -0.54 24.00 -2.88
N ASN A 107 0.14 24.65 -3.81
CA ASN A 107 -0.29 24.72 -5.20
C ASN A 107 0.03 23.41 -5.91
N VAL A 108 -0.96 22.79 -6.54
CA VAL A 108 -0.77 21.57 -7.34
C VAL A 108 -0.91 21.96 -8.81
N GLU A 109 0.21 22.04 -9.51
CA GLU A 109 0.26 22.53 -10.90
C GLU A 109 -0.46 21.60 -11.87
N ALA A 110 -0.27 20.29 -11.70
CA ALA A 110 -0.96 19.28 -12.47
C ALA A 110 -0.90 17.91 -11.77
N VAL A 111 -1.84 17.05 -12.15
CA VAL A 111 -1.75 15.60 -11.97
C VAL A 111 -1.49 14.97 -13.32
N VAL A 112 -0.47 14.12 -13.44
CA VAL A 112 -0.20 13.34 -14.66
C VAL A 112 -0.42 11.86 -14.40
N GLU A 113 -0.95 11.14 -15.38
CA GLU A 113 -1.28 9.72 -15.31
C GLU A 113 -0.81 9.01 -16.58
N ALA A 114 -0.02 7.96 -16.40
CA ALA A 114 0.52 7.20 -17.51
C ALA A 114 -0.56 6.41 -18.27
N MET A 115 -1.59 5.94 -17.56
CA MET A 115 -2.74 5.29 -18.19
C MET A 115 -3.55 6.26 -19.06
N PRO A 116 -4.24 5.76 -20.10
CA PRO A 116 -5.09 6.60 -20.96
C PRO A 116 -6.39 7.06 -20.28
N HIS A 117 -6.58 6.73 -19.00
CA HIS A 117 -7.75 7.06 -18.20
C HIS A 117 -7.34 7.29 -16.74
N ILE A 118 -8.21 7.95 -15.98
CA ILE A 118 -8.01 8.18 -14.55
C ILE A 118 -8.25 6.86 -13.80
N GLY A 119 -7.25 6.42 -13.03
CA GLY A 119 -7.31 5.15 -12.30
C GLY A 119 -8.09 5.20 -10.98
N GLY A 120 -8.28 6.39 -10.38
CA GLY A 120 -9.01 6.56 -9.13
C GLY A 120 -10.49 6.95 -9.31
N TYR A 121 -11.20 7.07 -8.19
CA TYR A 121 -12.62 7.43 -8.19
C TYR A 121 -12.86 8.80 -8.84
N HIS A 122 -13.80 8.85 -9.79
CA HIS A 122 -14.13 10.07 -10.52
C HIS A 122 -14.61 11.21 -9.63
N VAL A 123 -15.20 10.92 -8.47
CA VAL A 123 -15.60 11.96 -7.49
C VAL A 123 -14.39 12.72 -6.93
N HIS A 124 -13.26 12.05 -6.71
CA HIS A 124 -12.02 12.71 -6.27
C HIS A 124 -11.40 13.51 -7.41
N ALA A 125 -11.36 12.95 -8.63
CA ALA A 125 -10.87 13.66 -9.80
C ALA A 125 -11.69 14.93 -10.12
N ALA A 126 -13.02 14.85 -10.03
CA ALA A 126 -13.91 15.98 -10.23
C ALA A 126 -13.67 17.09 -9.21
N LYS A 127 -13.37 16.73 -7.95
CA LYS A 127 -13.07 17.69 -6.89
C LYS A 127 -11.79 18.49 -7.20
N ILE A 128 -10.71 17.81 -7.58
CA ILE A 128 -9.42 18.41 -7.95
C ILE A 128 -9.56 19.33 -9.16
N ARG A 129 -10.24 18.87 -10.22
CA ARG A 129 -10.52 19.67 -11.42
C ARG A 129 -11.32 20.93 -11.11
N ARG A 130 -12.29 20.85 -10.18
CA ARG A 130 -13.08 22.01 -9.74
C ARG A 130 -12.25 23.03 -8.97
N CYS A 131 -11.15 22.60 -8.36
CA CYS A 131 -10.14 23.48 -7.77
C CYS A 131 -9.16 24.07 -8.79
N GLY A 132 -9.37 23.81 -10.10
CA GLY A 132 -8.56 24.37 -11.18
C GLY A 132 -7.35 23.54 -11.58
N VAL A 133 -7.12 22.38 -10.95
CA VAL A 133 -5.96 21.54 -11.22
C VAL A 133 -6.23 20.60 -12.41
N PRO A 134 -5.46 20.69 -13.50
CA PRO A 134 -5.61 19.80 -14.65
C PRO A 134 -5.13 18.39 -14.33
N ILE A 135 -5.77 17.40 -14.97
CA ILE A 135 -5.37 15.98 -14.91
C ILE A 135 -5.10 15.51 -16.34
N TYR A 136 -3.85 15.19 -16.64
CA TYR A 136 -3.39 14.74 -17.96
C TYR A 136 -3.17 13.23 -17.95
N THR A 137 -3.93 12.50 -18.77
CA THR A 137 -3.77 11.06 -18.99
C THR A 137 -2.79 10.80 -20.13
N SER A 138 -2.36 9.55 -20.31
CA SER A 138 -1.31 9.17 -21.26
C SER A 138 -0.08 10.09 -21.14
N THR A 139 0.29 10.47 -19.91
CA THR A 139 1.37 11.43 -19.63
C THR A 139 2.14 10.97 -18.41
N SER A 140 3.46 10.91 -18.49
CA SER A 140 4.32 10.56 -17.35
C SER A 140 5.41 11.62 -17.15
N ILE A 141 6.14 11.51 -16.05
CA ILE A 141 7.34 12.31 -15.80
C ILE A 141 8.53 11.71 -16.58
N GLN A 142 9.29 12.59 -17.24
CA GLN A 142 10.51 12.24 -17.96
C GLN A 142 11.75 12.52 -17.12
N LYS A 143 11.78 13.67 -16.43
CA LYS A 143 12.91 14.09 -15.58
C LYS A 143 12.51 15.16 -14.56
N ALA A 144 13.25 15.22 -13.46
CA ALA A 144 13.28 16.40 -12.59
C ALA A 144 14.36 17.39 -13.06
N LEU A 145 14.10 18.68 -12.84
CA LEU A 145 15.05 19.76 -13.11
C LEU A 145 15.60 20.27 -11.78
N GLY A 146 16.90 20.56 -11.74
CA GLY A 146 17.61 21.03 -10.56
C GLY A 146 19.00 20.40 -10.45
N GLU A 147 19.84 20.97 -9.58
CA GLU A 147 21.17 20.41 -9.26
C GLU A 147 21.22 19.93 -7.81
N GLU A 148 20.81 20.76 -6.85
CA GLU A 148 20.79 20.41 -5.42
C GLU A 148 19.41 19.97 -4.91
N TYR A 149 18.34 20.47 -5.53
CA TYR A 149 16.95 20.19 -5.20
C TYR A 149 16.07 20.46 -6.41
N VAL A 150 14.83 19.97 -6.38
CA VAL A 150 13.85 20.14 -7.46
C VAL A 150 13.52 21.63 -7.66
N THR A 151 13.77 22.14 -8.86
CA THR A 151 13.33 23.47 -9.32
C THR A 151 12.32 23.40 -10.48
N GLY A 152 12.09 22.19 -10.99
CA GLY A 152 11.08 21.94 -12.00
C GLY A 152 10.94 20.47 -12.36
N ALA A 153 10.03 20.17 -13.27
CA ALA A 153 9.80 18.83 -13.77
C ALA A 153 9.44 18.88 -15.26
N VAL A 154 9.83 17.85 -16.00
CA VAL A 154 9.44 17.68 -17.41
C VAL A 154 8.55 16.46 -17.52
N THR A 155 7.36 16.64 -18.08
CA THR A 155 6.44 15.55 -18.40
C THR A 155 6.45 15.27 -19.89
N ILE A 156 6.07 14.06 -20.29
CA ILE A 156 6.00 13.64 -21.70
C ILE A 156 4.77 12.78 -21.93
N SER A 157 4.13 12.95 -23.09
CA SER A 157 3.01 12.10 -23.49
C SER A 157 3.49 10.70 -23.87
N LEU A 158 2.64 9.71 -23.64
CA LEU A 158 2.86 8.30 -23.94
C LEU A 158 1.93 7.82 -25.04
N ASP A 159 2.44 6.97 -25.93
CA ASP A 159 1.62 6.26 -26.91
C ASP A 159 0.89 5.04 -26.28
N GLU A 160 0.13 4.31 -27.10
CA GLU A 160 -0.61 3.13 -26.65
C GLU A 160 0.28 1.99 -26.14
N ASN A 161 1.56 1.98 -26.54
CA ASN A 161 2.58 1.03 -26.10
C ASN A 161 3.45 1.56 -24.96
N TRP A 162 3.04 2.68 -24.33
CA TRP A 162 3.74 3.35 -23.24
C TRP A 162 5.11 3.92 -23.64
N ASN A 163 5.37 4.12 -24.93
CA ASN A 163 6.58 4.79 -25.39
C ASN A 163 6.42 6.31 -25.29
N PRO A 164 7.46 7.04 -24.87
CA PRO A 164 7.44 8.49 -24.86
C PRO A 164 7.35 9.08 -26.28
N ILE A 165 6.44 10.02 -26.49
CA ILE A 165 6.25 10.73 -27.76
C ILE A 165 7.12 11.99 -27.75
N ARG A 166 8.26 11.96 -28.44
CA ARG A 166 9.19 13.11 -28.54
C ARG A 166 8.49 14.35 -29.13
N GLY A 167 8.81 15.52 -28.60
CA GLY A 167 8.20 16.79 -28.98
C GLY A 167 6.92 17.14 -28.21
N THR A 168 6.50 16.28 -27.28
CA THR A 168 5.35 16.52 -26.38
C THR A 168 5.79 16.89 -24.97
N GLU A 169 7.08 17.14 -24.77
CA GLU A 169 7.64 17.54 -23.49
C GLU A 169 6.99 18.83 -23.01
N LYS A 170 6.61 18.86 -21.74
CA LYS A 170 6.08 20.03 -21.07
C LYS A 170 6.83 20.26 -19.78
N GLU A 171 7.40 21.44 -19.64
CA GLU A 171 8.11 21.84 -18.44
C GLU A 171 7.16 22.51 -17.44
N TYR A 172 7.38 22.22 -16.17
CA TYR A 172 6.68 22.79 -15.03
C TYR A 172 7.70 23.41 -14.08
N THR A 173 7.43 24.63 -13.61
CA THR A 173 8.19 25.27 -12.54
C THR A 173 7.58 24.84 -11.20
N VAL A 174 8.18 23.85 -10.55
CA VAL A 174 7.70 23.23 -9.31
C VAL A 174 8.88 23.02 -8.36
N ASP A 175 8.64 23.09 -7.06
CA ASP A 175 9.66 22.82 -6.03
C ASP A 175 9.52 21.40 -5.44
N THR A 176 8.49 20.66 -5.85
CA THR A 176 8.23 19.31 -5.34
C THR A 176 7.57 18.42 -6.39
N ILE A 177 7.97 17.15 -6.42
CA ILE A 177 7.35 16.09 -7.23
C ILE A 177 6.84 15.01 -6.26
N CYS A 178 5.57 14.67 -6.36
CA CYS A 178 4.97 13.61 -5.55
C CYS A 178 4.62 12.40 -6.43
N LEU A 179 5.18 11.24 -6.08
CA LEU A 179 4.98 9.97 -6.77
C LEU A 179 3.88 9.16 -6.07
N ALA A 180 2.79 8.93 -6.78
CA ALA A 180 1.67 8.09 -6.38
C ALA A 180 1.48 6.94 -7.38
N VAL A 181 2.56 6.19 -7.65
CA VAL A 181 2.67 5.21 -8.75
C VAL A 181 2.47 3.76 -8.30
N GLY A 182 1.84 3.56 -7.15
CA GLY A 182 1.49 2.25 -6.61
C GLY A 182 2.32 1.82 -5.41
N LEU A 183 1.96 0.67 -4.84
CA LEU A 183 2.55 0.10 -3.63
C LEU A 183 3.03 -1.34 -3.90
N SER A 184 3.98 -1.79 -3.10
CA SER A 184 4.48 -3.17 -3.06
C SER A 184 4.23 -3.74 -1.65
N PRO A 185 3.58 -4.91 -1.52
CA PRO A 185 3.43 -5.57 -0.22
C PRO A 185 4.79 -5.79 0.48
N SER A 186 4.84 -5.56 1.79
CA SER A 186 6.06 -5.79 2.59
C SER A 186 6.17 -7.27 2.98
N VAL A 187 6.88 -8.04 2.14
CA VAL A 187 6.89 -9.51 2.17
C VAL A 187 8.10 -10.14 2.85
N GLU A 188 8.98 -9.33 3.43
CA GLU A 188 10.28 -9.76 3.93
C GLU A 188 10.14 -10.84 5.02
N LEU A 189 9.20 -10.67 5.97
CA LEU A 189 8.96 -11.65 7.03
C LEU A 189 8.39 -12.97 6.49
N PHE A 190 7.50 -12.93 5.50
CA PHE A 190 7.00 -14.16 4.86
C PHE A 190 8.13 -14.90 4.15
N HIS A 191 9.04 -14.17 3.51
CA HIS A 191 10.19 -14.74 2.84
C HIS A 191 11.13 -15.42 3.85
N GLN A 192 11.46 -14.75 4.96
CA GLN A 192 12.27 -15.33 6.05
C GLN A 192 11.59 -16.56 6.68
N ALA A 193 10.26 -16.54 6.81
CA ALA A 193 9.47 -17.67 7.28
C ALA A 193 9.47 -18.87 6.32
N GLY A 194 9.88 -18.69 5.06
CA GLY A 194 9.79 -19.73 4.04
C GLY A 194 8.38 -19.90 3.46
N CYS A 195 7.49 -18.92 3.63
CA CYS A 195 6.19 -18.91 2.98
C CYS A 195 6.37 -18.82 1.45
N ARG A 196 5.56 -19.57 0.69
CA ARG A 196 5.49 -19.43 -0.76
C ARG A 196 5.01 -18.01 -1.12
N LEU A 197 5.79 -17.32 -1.93
CA LEU A 197 5.43 -16.04 -2.54
C LEU A 197 5.08 -16.24 -4.01
N ALA A 198 4.17 -15.42 -4.53
CA ALA A 198 3.83 -15.37 -5.94
C ALA A 198 3.78 -13.92 -6.44
N TYR A 199 4.20 -13.69 -7.69
CA TYR A 199 4.08 -12.39 -8.32
C TYR A 199 2.68 -12.21 -8.90
N ILE A 200 1.87 -11.38 -8.25
CA ILE A 200 0.47 -11.10 -8.60
C ILE A 200 0.33 -9.58 -8.89
N PRO A 201 0.41 -9.14 -10.16
CA PRO A 201 0.35 -7.72 -10.53
C PRO A 201 -0.92 -7.01 -10.06
N GLU A 202 -2.03 -7.73 -9.95
CA GLU A 202 -3.29 -7.22 -9.46
C GLU A 202 -3.23 -6.76 -8.00
N LEU A 203 -2.35 -7.37 -7.21
CA LEU A 203 -2.16 -7.14 -5.77
C LEU A 203 -0.88 -6.38 -5.45
N GLY A 204 -0.28 -5.71 -6.44
CA GLY A 204 0.90 -4.87 -6.25
C GLY A 204 2.24 -5.58 -6.42
N GLY A 205 2.28 -6.88 -6.73
CA GLY A 205 3.51 -7.61 -7.04
C GLY A 205 3.67 -8.88 -6.20
N ASN A 206 4.84 -9.07 -5.60
CA ASN A 206 5.10 -10.23 -4.75
C ASN A 206 4.13 -10.23 -3.57
N THR A 207 3.38 -11.32 -3.43
CA THR A 207 2.32 -11.49 -2.44
C THR A 207 2.47 -12.86 -1.79
N PRO A 208 2.30 -13.01 -0.46
CA PRO A 208 2.27 -14.31 0.18
C PRO A 208 1.08 -15.14 -0.31
N VAL A 209 1.33 -16.40 -0.64
CA VAL A 209 0.27 -17.34 -1.00
C VAL A 209 -0.47 -17.75 0.28
N HIS A 210 -1.76 -17.45 0.36
CA HIS A 210 -2.61 -17.68 1.52
C HIS A 210 -4.02 -18.15 1.12
N ASN A 211 -4.80 -18.70 2.06
CA ASN A 211 -6.19 -19.10 1.85
C ASN A 211 -7.19 -18.00 2.23
N GLN A 212 -8.49 -18.30 2.12
CA GLN A 212 -9.56 -17.36 2.49
C GLN A 212 -9.54 -16.98 3.97
N ASN A 213 -9.07 -17.88 4.84
CA ASN A 213 -8.89 -17.64 6.27
C ASN A 213 -7.61 -16.85 6.59
N MET A 214 -6.95 -16.31 5.55
CA MET A 214 -5.70 -15.54 5.63
C MET A 214 -4.47 -16.36 6.05
N GLU A 215 -4.58 -17.68 6.21
CA GLU A 215 -3.45 -18.55 6.56
C GLU A 215 -2.59 -18.79 5.33
N THR A 216 -1.28 -18.60 5.48
CA THR A 216 -0.29 -18.77 4.42
C THR A 216 -0.04 -20.25 4.11
N THR A 217 0.95 -20.52 3.28
CA THR A 217 1.47 -21.87 3.03
C THR A 217 2.26 -22.46 4.20
N LEU A 218 2.67 -21.64 5.17
CA LEU A 218 3.24 -22.13 6.41
C LEU A 218 2.14 -22.17 7.49
N PRO A 219 1.79 -23.34 8.05
CA PRO A 219 0.77 -23.45 9.08
C PRO A 219 1.05 -22.53 10.25
N GLY A 220 0.02 -21.86 10.75
CA GLY A 220 0.14 -20.92 11.87
C GLY A 220 0.70 -19.53 11.53
N VAL A 221 1.06 -19.27 10.26
CA VAL A 221 1.41 -17.92 9.80
C VAL A 221 0.28 -17.37 8.93
N TYR A 222 -0.22 -16.18 9.27
CA TYR A 222 -1.31 -15.49 8.59
C TYR A 222 -0.83 -14.18 7.98
N ALA A 223 -1.41 -13.80 6.85
CA ALA A 223 -1.15 -12.53 6.16
C ALA A 223 -2.38 -11.63 6.22
N ALA A 224 -2.23 -10.38 6.65
CA ALA A 224 -3.35 -9.44 6.73
C ALA A 224 -3.02 -8.06 6.15
N GLY A 225 -4.06 -7.40 5.60
CA GLY A 225 -3.94 -6.07 5.05
C GLY A 225 -3.08 -6.00 3.81
N ASP A 226 -2.43 -4.86 3.58
CA ASP A 226 -1.64 -4.66 2.36
C ASP A 226 -0.44 -5.62 2.25
N ALA A 227 -0.01 -6.24 3.36
CA ALA A 227 1.00 -7.30 3.36
C ALA A 227 0.48 -8.60 2.70
N ALA A 228 -0.83 -8.83 2.71
CA ALA A 228 -1.51 -9.90 2.00
C ALA A 228 -1.86 -9.53 0.54
N GLY A 229 -1.41 -8.37 0.07
CA GLY A 229 -1.72 -7.84 -1.25
C GLY A 229 -2.45 -6.49 -1.17
N ILE A 230 -2.03 -5.54 -2.01
CA ILE A 230 -2.51 -4.16 -1.95
C ILE A 230 -4.03 -4.09 -2.09
N GLY A 231 -4.66 -3.44 -1.12
CA GLY A 231 -6.10 -3.18 -1.08
C GLY A 231 -6.40 -1.76 -0.64
N GLU A 232 -7.55 -1.59 0.02
CA GLU A 232 -7.96 -0.35 0.65
C GLU A 232 -8.01 -0.50 2.17
N ALA A 233 -8.00 0.61 2.90
CA ALA A 233 -8.00 0.61 4.36
C ALA A 233 -9.11 -0.28 4.97
N ASN A 234 -10.34 -0.18 4.46
CA ASN A 234 -11.46 -1.01 4.94
C ASN A 234 -11.21 -2.50 4.68
N THR A 235 -10.66 -2.83 3.51
CA THR A 235 -10.27 -4.21 3.19
C THR A 235 -9.23 -4.71 4.18
N ALA A 236 -8.21 -3.89 4.48
CA ALA A 236 -7.14 -4.28 5.39
C ALA A 236 -7.65 -4.54 6.82
N MET A 237 -8.58 -3.72 7.31
CA MET A 237 -9.24 -3.94 8.60
C MET A 237 -9.98 -5.28 8.63
N MET A 238 -10.75 -5.58 7.58
CA MET A 238 -11.50 -6.84 7.50
C MET A 238 -10.57 -8.06 7.39
N GLU A 239 -9.49 -7.97 6.62
CA GLU A 239 -8.52 -9.07 6.53
C GLU A 239 -7.79 -9.31 7.86
N GLY A 240 -7.45 -8.25 8.60
CA GLY A 240 -6.90 -8.37 9.95
C GLY A 240 -7.86 -9.08 10.91
N LYS A 241 -9.14 -8.71 10.85
CA LYS A 241 -10.20 -9.34 11.65
C LYS A 241 -10.38 -10.82 11.29
N ILE A 242 -10.45 -11.15 10.01
CA ILE A 242 -10.55 -12.54 9.54
C ILE A 242 -9.33 -13.36 9.96
N ALA A 243 -8.12 -12.82 9.82
CA ALA A 243 -6.89 -13.50 10.24
C ALA A 243 -6.90 -13.79 11.74
N ALA A 244 -7.30 -12.82 12.57
CA ALA A 244 -7.35 -12.98 14.02
C ALA A 244 -8.38 -14.03 14.45
N LEU A 245 -9.62 -13.94 13.94
CA LEU A 245 -10.68 -14.88 14.27
C LEU A 245 -10.39 -16.30 13.76
N SER A 246 -9.77 -16.41 12.57
CA SER A 246 -9.33 -17.70 12.03
C SER A 246 -8.22 -18.31 12.90
N CYS A 247 -7.27 -17.51 13.36
CA CYS A 247 -6.22 -17.93 14.29
C CYS A 247 -6.83 -18.47 15.60
N ILE A 248 -7.74 -17.70 16.24
CA ILE A 248 -8.46 -18.10 17.47
C ILE A 248 -9.20 -19.44 17.27
N ASN A 249 -9.86 -19.62 16.12
CA ASN A 249 -10.57 -20.85 15.83
C ASN A 249 -9.64 -22.07 15.72
N THR A 250 -8.42 -21.90 15.21
CA THR A 250 -7.42 -22.99 15.17
C THR A 250 -6.77 -23.30 16.51
N LEU A 251 -6.83 -22.37 17.47
CA LEU A 251 -6.33 -22.58 18.83
C LEU A 251 -7.39 -23.23 19.75
N GLU A 252 -8.55 -23.62 19.20
CA GLU A 252 -9.69 -24.16 19.97
C GLU A 252 -10.19 -23.21 21.08
N LEU A 253 -9.97 -21.90 20.88
CA LEU A 253 -10.42 -20.83 21.77
C LEU A 253 -11.70 -20.14 21.25
N SER A 254 -12.32 -20.69 20.21
CA SER A 254 -13.49 -20.09 19.56
C SER A 254 -14.77 -20.24 20.40
N THR A 255 -15.60 -19.20 20.34
CA THR A 255 -16.98 -19.21 20.85
C THR A 255 -17.96 -19.11 19.68
N ASP A 256 -19.25 -19.35 19.94
CA ASP A 256 -20.32 -19.12 18.95
C ASP A 256 -20.30 -17.68 18.42
N GLU A 257 -19.91 -16.72 19.26
CA GLU A 257 -19.75 -15.32 18.89
C GLU A 257 -18.56 -15.13 17.94
N THR A 258 -17.41 -15.76 18.21
CA THR A 258 -16.23 -15.75 17.32
C THR A 258 -16.58 -16.27 15.92
N VAL A 259 -17.32 -17.38 15.84
CA VAL A 259 -17.73 -17.99 14.56
C VAL A 259 -18.66 -17.06 13.79
N LYS A 260 -19.67 -16.50 14.47
CA LYS A 260 -20.61 -15.56 13.87
C LYS A 260 -19.89 -14.31 13.34
N GLU A 261 -18.98 -13.75 14.13
CA GLU A 261 -18.22 -12.57 13.77
C GLU A 261 -17.29 -12.81 12.57
N LEU A 262 -16.73 -14.01 12.46
CA LEU A 262 -15.93 -14.42 11.30
C LEU A 262 -16.79 -14.49 10.03
N GLU A 263 -17.98 -15.10 10.10
CA GLU A 263 -18.91 -15.14 8.97
C GLU A 263 -19.36 -13.75 8.52
N GLU A 264 -19.68 -12.87 9.46
CA GLU A 264 -20.02 -11.48 9.17
C GLU A 264 -18.86 -10.75 8.50
N SER A 265 -17.64 -10.97 8.98
CA SER A 265 -16.43 -10.37 8.41
C SER A 265 -16.20 -10.79 6.96
N PHE A 266 -16.46 -12.05 6.62
CA PHE A 266 -16.41 -12.51 5.23
C PHE A 266 -17.46 -11.82 4.35
N ARG A 267 -18.69 -11.65 4.83
CA ARG A 267 -19.76 -10.97 4.09
C ARG A 267 -19.41 -9.51 3.82
N GLU A 268 -18.93 -8.79 4.83
CA GLU A 268 -18.52 -7.39 4.70
C GLU A 268 -17.35 -7.23 3.73
N LEU A 269 -16.31 -8.07 3.83
CA LEU A 269 -15.18 -8.04 2.90
C LEU A 269 -15.64 -8.28 1.45
N HIS A 270 -16.57 -9.21 1.25
CA HIS A 270 -17.15 -9.45 -0.07
C HIS A 270 -17.89 -8.21 -0.60
N LEU A 271 -18.69 -7.54 0.22
CA LEU A 271 -19.40 -6.31 -0.15
C LEU A 271 -18.42 -5.20 -0.54
N LEU A 272 -17.36 -4.98 0.25
CA LEU A 272 -16.33 -3.98 -0.04
C LEU A 272 -15.68 -4.19 -1.42
N ARG A 273 -15.48 -5.45 -1.81
CA ARG A 273 -14.84 -5.83 -3.08
C ARG A 273 -15.80 -5.99 -4.26
N SER A 274 -17.11 -5.88 -4.04
CA SER A 274 -18.12 -6.16 -5.06
C SER A 274 -18.17 -5.10 -6.18
N GLY A 275 -17.72 -3.88 -5.90
CA GLY A 275 -17.68 -2.78 -6.88
C GLY A 275 -16.64 -2.97 -7.98
N THR A 276 -16.70 -2.11 -9.01
CA THR A 276 -15.79 -2.14 -10.17
C THR A 276 -14.33 -1.94 -9.77
N PHE A 277 -14.04 -1.05 -8.81
CA PHE A 277 -12.69 -0.83 -8.28
C PHE A 277 -12.15 -2.03 -7.49
N GLY A 278 -13.03 -2.93 -7.01
CA GLY A 278 -12.65 -4.15 -6.32
C GLY A 278 -12.39 -5.35 -7.24
N GLU A 279 -12.75 -5.28 -8.52
CA GLU A 279 -12.63 -6.40 -9.46
C GLU A 279 -11.17 -6.87 -9.62
N ARG A 280 -10.23 -5.94 -9.81
CA ARG A 280 -8.81 -6.25 -9.93
C ARG A 280 -8.30 -7.00 -8.70
N ALA A 281 -8.64 -6.53 -7.49
CA ALA A 281 -8.26 -7.18 -6.25
C ALA A 281 -8.89 -8.59 -6.13
N ARG A 282 -10.15 -8.78 -6.51
CA ARG A 282 -10.82 -10.10 -6.52
C ARG A 282 -10.10 -11.08 -7.45
N GLN A 283 -9.76 -10.66 -8.66
CA GLN A 283 -9.01 -11.49 -9.61
C GLN A 283 -7.64 -11.89 -9.04
N GLY A 284 -6.94 -10.95 -8.42
CA GLY A 284 -5.67 -11.21 -7.75
C GLY A 284 -5.79 -12.22 -6.60
N LYS A 285 -6.80 -12.06 -5.72
CA LYS A 285 -7.03 -12.97 -4.59
C LYS A 285 -7.42 -14.38 -5.03
N GLU A 286 -8.20 -14.54 -6.10
CA GLU A 286 -8.53 -15.88 -6.62
C GLU A 286 -7.28 -16.64 -7.12
N LYS A 287 -6.34 -15.93 -7.76
CA LYS A 287 -5.04 -16.53 -8.13
C LYS A 287 -4.28 -16.99 -6.90
N VAL A 288 -4.22 -16.16 -5.86
CA VAL A 288 -3.57 -16.48 -4.58
C VAL A 288 -4.20 -17.74 -3.95
N PHE A 289 -5.53 -17.81 -3.89
CA PHE A 289 -6.24 -18.97 -3.32
C PHE A 289 -6.03 -20.25 -4.14
N THR A 290 -5.98 -20.13 -5.47
CA THR A 290 -5.69 -21.27 -6.35
C THR A 290 -4.29 -21.81 -6.10
N LEU A 291 -3.28 -20.94 -6.06
CA LEU A 291 -1.89 -21.33 -5.77
C LEU A 291 -1.73 -21.94 -4.37
N TRP A 292 -2.56 -21.52 -3.40
CA TRP A 292 -2.56 -22.10 -2.06
C TRP A 292 -3.12 -23.53 -2.07
N ARG A 293 -4.22 -23.76 -2.80
CA ARG A 293 -4.79 -25.11 -2.98
C ARG A 293 -3.78 -26.04 -3.65
N GLU A 294 -3.16 -25.61 -4.75
CA GLU A 294 -2.11 -26.36 -5.45
C GLU A 294 -0.87 -26.67 -4.60
N HIS A 295 -0.62 -25.91 -3.52
CA HIS A 295 0.49 -26.19 -2.61
C HIS A 295 0.20 -27.32 -1.61
N HIS A 296 -1.08 -27.55 -1.30
CA HIS A 296 -1.53 -28.51 -0.28
C HIS A 296 -2.22 -29.74 -0.87
N GLU A 297 -2.32 -29.82 -2.20
CA GLU A 297 -2.63 -31.05 -2.96
C GLU A 297 -1.39 -31.91 -3.15
#